data_AF-A0A6P0DS99-F1
#
_entry.id   AF-A0A6P0DS99-F1
#
_cell.length_a   1.000
_cell.length_b   1.000
_cell.length_c   1.000
_cell.angle_alpha   90.00
_cell.angle_beta   90.00
_cell.angle_gamma   90.00
#
_symmetry.space_group_name_H-M   'P 1'
#
loop_
_entity.id
_entity.type
_entity.pdbx_description
1 polymer ?
#
loop_
_entity_poly.entity_id
_entity_poly.type
_entity_poly.pdbx_seq_one_letter_code
_entity_poly.pdbx_strand_id
1 'polypeptide(L)' 'RCSRLTVYVRAEQSFTQHPQVANGASDVLLTLFGQDKLPARSALGAHTLPMGIPVEIDSIFELKR' A
#
# COMPACT_ATOMS: atom_id res chain seq x y z
N ARG A 1 -8.03 -13.30 -2.80
CA ARG A 1 -7.16 -12.72 -1.74
C ARG A 1 -6.32 -11.61 -2.36
N CYS A 2 -5.77 -10.69 -1.58
CA CYS A 2 -4.78 -9.77 -2.11
C CYS A 2 -3.46 -10.53 -2.28
N SER A 3 -2.87 -10.48 -3.48
CA SER A 3 -1.61 -11.17 -3.80
C SER A 3 -0.42 -10.23 -3.73
N ARG A 4 -0.64 -8.93 -3.97
CA ARG A 4 0.39 -7.89 -3.90
C ARG A 4 -0.24 -6.57 -3.47
N LEU A 5 0.46 -5.84 -2.60
CA LEU A 5 0.17 -4.46 -2.23
C LEU A 5 1.40 -3.59 -2.47
N THR A 6 1.30 -2.61 -3.36
CA THR A 6 2.32 -1.56 -3.52
C THR A 6 1.71 -0.23 -3.13
N VAL A 7 2.36 0.46 -2.19
CA VAL A 7 1.95 1.78 -1.70
C VAL A 7 3.02 2.78 -2.08
N TYR A 8 2.64 3.78 -2.87
CA TYR A 8 3.46 4.94 -3.19
C TYR A 8 3.04 6.09 -2.29
N VAL A 9 3.99 6.67 -1.57
CA VAL A 9 3.75 7.82 -0.70
C VAL A 9 4.50 9.01 -1.27
N ARG A 10 3.78 10.08 -1.54
CA ARG A 10 4.38 11.35 -1.92
C ARG A 10 5.11 11.93 -0.73
N ALA A 11 6.43 12.08 -0.82
CA ALA A 11 7.22 12.56 0.29
C ALA A 11 8.51 13.24 -0.17
N GLU A 12 9.03 14.11 0.70
CA GLU A 12 10.37 14.69 0.56
C GLU A 12 11.45 13.62 0.73
N GLN A 13 12.63 13.86 0.15
CA GLN A 13 13.74 12.89 0.16
C GLN A 13 14.18 12.47 1.58
N SER A 14 14.02 13.35 2.57
CA SER A 14 14.38 13.08 3.97
C SER A 14 13.34 12.25 4.72
N PHE A 15 12.13 12.08 4.19
CA PHE A 15 11.10 11.30 4.83
C PHE A 15 11.41 9.81 4.68
N THR A 16 11.34 9.04 5.76
CA THR A 16 11.66 7.60 5.75
C THR A 16 10.53 6.73 6.32
N GLN A 17 9.43 7.35 6.77
CA GLN A 17 8.33 6.66 7.44
C GLN A 17 7.25 6.13 6.48
N HIS A 18 7.63 5.82 5.24
CA HIS A 18 6.74 5.21 4.23
C HIS A 18 6.08 3.91 4.72
N PRO A 19 6.78 2.99 5.43
CA PRO A 19 6.14 1.78 5.94
C PRO A 19 5.00 2.04 6.91
N GLN A 20 5.09 3.10 7.73
CA GLN A 20 4.06 3.49 8.69
C GLN A 20 2.82 4.02 7.99
N VAL A 21 2.99 4.85 6.94
CA VAL A 21 1.86 5.31 6.10
C VAL A 21 1.19 4.11 5.41
N ALA A 22 1.98 3.17 4.90
CA ALA A 22 1.48 1.97 4.24
C ALA A 22 0.74 0.99 5.19
N ASN A 23 0.89 1.12 6.52
CA ASN A 23 0.13 0.32 7.48
C ASN A 23 -1.37 0.57 7.34
N GLY A 24 -1.81 1.80 7.04
CA GLY A 24 -3.23 2.08 6.85
C GLY A 24 -3.88 1.21 5.77
N ALA A 25 -3.17 0.96 4.67
CA ALA A 25 -3.63 0.04 3.63
C ALA A 25 -3.63 -1.42 4.11
N SER A 26 -2.59 -1.84 4.84
CA SER A 26 -2.49 -3.20 5.40
C SER A 26 -3.60 -3.48 6.42
N ASP A 27 -3.94 -2.52 7.28
CA ASP A 27 -4.96 -2.65 8.31
C ASP A 27 -6.37 -2.80 7.71
N VAL A 28 -6.65 -2.09 6.61
CA VAL A 28 -7.88 -2.28 5.83
C VAL A 28 -7.94 -3.70 5.25
N LEU A 29 -6.86 -4.16 4.62
CA LEU A 29 -6.82 -5.53 4.07
C LEU A 29 -6.95 -6.60 5.17
N LEU A 30 -6.34 -6.36 6.34
CA LEU A 30 -6.45 -7.23 7.50
C LEU A 30 -7.90 -7.31 7.97
N THR A 31 -8.57 -6.17 8.08
CA THR A 31 -9.98 -6.08 8.49
C THR A 31 -10.90 -6.79 7.50
N LEU A 32 -10.65 -6.66 6.19
CA LEU A 32 -11.51 -7.24 5.14
C LEU A 32 -11.26 -8.73 4.89
N PHE A 33 -10.01 -9.19 4.95
CA PHE A 33 -9.62 -10.52 4.48
C PHE A 33 -9.07 -11.44 5.58
N GLY A 34 -8.73 -10.90 6.76
CA GLY A 34 -8.08 -11.63 7.83
C GLY A 34 -6.57 -11.79 7.63
N GLN A 35 -5.88 -12.18 8.70
CA GLN A 35 -4.41 -12.21 8.77
C GLN A 35 -3.77 -13.17 7.76
N ASP A 36 -4.38 -14.34 7.53
CA ASP A 36 -3.86 -15.38 6.63
C ASP A 36 -3.90 -15.00 5.15
N LYS A 37 -4.51 -13.86 4.81
CA LYS A 37 -4.72 -13.41 3.42
C LYS A 37 -4.08 -12.07 3.12
N LEU A 38 -3.14 -11.64 3.96
CA LEU A 38 -2.35 -10.45 3.72
C LEU A 38 -1.31 -10.68 2.59
N PRO A 39 -1.11 -9.70 1.71
CA PRO A 39 -0.13 -9.78 0.63
C PRO A 39 1.28 -9.45 1.12
N ALA A 40 2.29 -9.84 0.34
CA ALA A 40 3.59 -9.18 0.41
C ALA A 40 3.42 -7.70 0.02
N ARG A 41 4.15 -6.82 0.73
CA ARG A 41 3.99 -5.36 0.62
C ARG A 41 5.28 -4.66 0.20
N SER A 42 5.14 -3.66 -0.66
CA SER A 42 6.17 -2.64 -0.91
C SER A 42 5.64 -1.26 -0.53
N ALA A 43 6.46 -0.47 0.16
CA ALA A 43 6.17 0.92 0.52
C ALA A 43 7.30 1.80 -0.03
N LEU A 44 6.98 2.66 -0.99
CA LEU A 44 7.94 3.42 -1.78
C LEU A 44 7.70 4.92 -1.67
N GLY A 45 8.77 5.69 -1.61
CA GLY A 45 8.72 7.14 -1.76
C GLY A 45 8.62 7.55 -3.21
N ALA A 46 7.76 8.51 -3.50
CA ALA A 46 7.64 9.16 -4.80
C ALA A 46 7.75 10.68 -4.60
N HIS A 47 8.50 11.35 -5.48
CA HIS A 47 8.61 12.81 -5.43
C HIS A 47 7.28 13.49 -5.79
N THR A 48 6.50 12.89 -6.69
CA THR A 48 5.19 13.37 -7.12
C THR A 48 4.25 12.20 -7.40
N LEU A 49 2.96 12.44 -7.23
CA LEU A 49 1.90 11.52 -7.63
C LEU A 49 0.86 12.27 -8.49
N PRO A 50 0.08 11.58 -9.34
CA PRO A 50 -1.00 12.17 -10.12
C PRO A 50 -1.94 13.02 -9.27
N MET A 51 -2.38 14.16 -9.81
CA MET A 51 -3.27 15.10 -9.11
C MET A 51 -2.72 15.66 -7.77
N GLY A 52 -1.44 15.42 -7.47
CA GLY A 52 -0.81 15.87 -6.23
C GLY A 52 -1.27 15.09 -4.98
N ILE A 53 -1.88 13.92 -5.14
CA ILE A 53 -2.38 13.12 -4.01
C ILE A 53 -1.23 12.67 -3.08
N PRO A 54 -1.51 12.41 -1.80
CA PRO A 54 -0.48 12.00 -0.84
C PRO A 54 -0.09 10.53 -0.97
N VAL A 55 -1.01 9.66 -1.40
CA VAL A 55 -0.82 8.21 -1.48
C VAL A 55 -1.51 7.66 -2.72
N GLU A 56 -0.82 6.78 -3.44
CA GLU A 56 -1.37 5.96 -4.51
C GLU A 56 -1.12 4.48 -4.19
N ILE A 57 -2.10 3.62 -4.47
CA ILE A 57 -2.02 2.19 -4.17
C ILE A 57 -2.32 1.40 -5.44
N ASP A 58 -1.42 0.47 -5.75
CA ASP A 58 -1.61 -0.53 -6.80
C ASP A 58 -1.58 -1.93 -6.18
N SER A 59 -2.45 -2.82 -6.63
CA SER A 59 -2.66 -4.14 -6.02
C SER A 59 -3.17 -5.17 -7.01
N ILE A 60 -2.79 -6.43 -6.77
CA ILE A 60 -3.28 -7.58 -7.54
C ILE A 60 -4.16 -8.43 -6.63
N PHE A 61 -5.35 -8.76 -7.11
CA PHE A 61 -6.30 -9.61 -6.39
C PHE A 61 -6.56 -10.90 -7.14
N GLU A 62 -6.49 -11.99 -6.40
CA GLU A 62 -6.93 -13.32 -6.85
C GLU A 62 -8.42 -13.48 -6.56
N LEU A 63 -9.22 -13.71 -7.60
CA LEU A 63 -10.66 -13.95 -7.51
C LEU A 63 -10.96 -15.44 -7.35
N LYS A 64 -12.03 -15.76 -6.61
CA LYS A 64 -12.55 -17.14 -6.59
C LYS A 64 -13.17 -17.44 -7.95
N ARG A 65 -12.95 -18.67 -8.42
CA ARG A 65 -13.73 -19.24 -9.52
C ARG A 65 -15.05 -19.77 -9.00
#